data_AF-A0A223EF89-F1
#
_entry.id   AF-A0A223EF89-F1
#
_cell.length_a   1.000
_cell.length_b   1.000
_cell.length_c   1.000
_cell.angle_alpha   90.00
_cell.angle_beta   90.00
_cell.angle_gamma   90.00
#
_symmetry.space_group_name_H-M   'P 1'
#
loop_
_entity.id
_entity.type
_entity.pdbx_description
1 polymer ?
#
loop_
_entity_poly.entity_id
_entity_poly.type
_entity_poly.pdbx_seq_one_letter_code
_entity_poly.pdbx_strand_id
1 'polypeptide(L)' 'MSKEELKKEHVPENSSMAKDYEEMKELGKQMENQRTNEELKEWDKRPGTVQHEIEEDKD' A
#
# COMPACT_ATOMS: atom_id res chain seq x y z
N MET A 1 -30.23 8.34 5.60
CA MET A 1 -29.23 8.78 6.60
C MET A 1 -29.11 10.30 6.47
N SER A 2 -29.55 11.08 7.46
CA SER A 2 -29.32 12.52 7.43
C SER A 2 -27.82 12.78 7.63
N LYS A 3 -27.31 13.84 7.00
CA LYS A 3 -25.88 14.17 6.96
C LYS A 3 -25.30 14.57 8.32
N GLU A 4 -26.15 14.68 9.34
CA GLU A 4 -25.85 15.28 10.65
C GLU A 4 -25.40 14.26 11.72
N GLU A 5 -25.46 12.95 11.43
CA GLU A 5 -25.12 11.89 12.40
C GLU A 5 -23.88 11.06 12.04
N LEU A 6 -23.12 11.44 11.00
CA LEU A 6 -21.78 10.87 10.80
C LEU A 6 -20.87 11.39 11.91
N LYS A 7 -20.86 10.65 13.02
CA LYS A 7 -19.90 10.82 14.12
C LYS A 7 -18.52 11.02 13.51
N LYS A 8 -17.77 12.02 13.97
CA LYS A 8 -16.42 12.34 13.46
C LYS A 8 -15.47 11.15 13.42
N GLU A 9 -15.76 10.10 14.19
CA GLU A 9 -15.01 8.86 14.32
C GLU A 9 -15.49 7.75 13.36
N HIS A 10 -16.51 7.99 12.54
CA HIS A 10 -17.02 6.99 11.61
C HIS A 10 -16.09 6.85 10.41
N VAL A 11 -15.22 5.85 10.48
CA VAL A 11 -14.42 5.37 9.34
C VAL A 11 -15.32 4.45 8.51
N PRO A 12 -15.58 4.76 7.22
CA PRO A 12 -16.34 3.87 6.35
C PRO A 12 -15.70 2.49 6.29
N GLU A 13 -16.50 1.42 6.27
CA GLU A 13 -15.99 0.04 6.18
C GLU A 13 -15.17 -0.22 4.91
N ASN A 14 -15.38 0.59 3.87
CA ASN A 14 -14.61 0.58 2.62
C ASN A 14 -13.51 1.67 2.56
N SER A 15 -13.16 2.27 3.69
CA SER A 15 -12.03 3.21 3.77
C SER A 15 -10.74 2.48 3.40
N SER A 16 -10.03 2.99 2.40
CA SER A 16 -8.70 2.51 2.02
C SER A 16 -7.59 2.98 2.97
N MET A 17 -7.93 3.78 3.99
CA MET A 17 -7.00 4.29 5.00
C MET A 17 -7.12 3.47 6.29
N ALA A 18 -5.98 3.22 6.94
CA ALA A 18 -5.91 2.58 8.26
C ALA A 18 -6.85 3.28 9.25
N LYS A 19 -7.54 2.48 10.06
CA LYS A 19 -8.56 2.91 11.01
C LYS A 19 -7.98 3.64 12.21
N ASP A 20 -6.78 3.24 12.64
CA ASP A 20 -6.07 3.83 13.79
C ASP A 20 -4.54 3.70 13.69
N TYR A 21 -3.85 4.25 14.69
CA TYR A 21 -2.39 4.28 14.74
C TYR A 21 -1.75 2.89 14.93
N GLU A 22 -2.43 1.98 15.62
CA GLU A 22 -1.91 0.64 15.86
C GLU A 22 -1.95 -0.16 14.55
N GLU A 23 -3.07 -0.08 13.82
CA GLU A 23 -3.19 -0.68 12.49
C GLU A 23 -2.17 -0.09 11.52
N MET A 24 -1.96 1.23 11.52
CA MET A 24 -0.92 1.86 10.69
C MET A 24 0.48 1.28 10.98
N LYS A 25 0.80 1.07 12.26
CA LYS A 25 2.08 0.52 12.69
C LYS A 25 2.24 -0.95 12.28
N GLU A 26 1.18 -1.74 12.38
CA GLU A 26 1.18 -3.13 11.94
C GLU A 26 1.34 -3.25 10.42
N LEU A 27 0.62 -2.44 9.66
CA LEU A 27 0.77 -2.35 8.20
C LEU A 27 2.19 -1.92 7.81
N GLY A 28 2.79 -0.96 8.53
CA GLY A 28 4.18 -0.56 8.34
C GLY A 28 5.16 -1.72 8.53
N LYS A 29 5.01 -2.51 9.61
CA LYS A 29 5.82 -3.72 9.81
C LYS A 29 5.63 -4.75 8.69
N GLN A 30 4.40 -4.90 8.19
CA GLN A 30 4.15 -5.81 7.07
C GLN A 30 4.87 -5.33 5.80
N MET A 31 4.84 -4.03 5.51
CA MET A 31 5.56 -3.41 4.39
C MET A 31 7.07 -3.58 4.50
N GLU A 32 7.65 -3.37 5.69
CA GLU A 32 9.10 -3.53 5.93
C GLU A 32 9.60 -4.96 5.66
N ASN A 33 8.72 -5.95 5.84
CA ASN A 33 9.03 -7.36 5.58
C ASN A 33 8.73 -7.79 4.13
N GLN A 34 8.21 -6.89 3.28
CA GLN A 34 8.02 -7.18 1.87
C GLN A 34 9.35 -7.15 1.14
N ARG A 35 9.54 -8.12 0.27
CA ARG A 35 10.75 -8.25 -0.54
C ARG A 35 10.73 -7.29 -1.71
N THR A 36 11.92 -6.86 -2.12
CA THR A 36 12.07 -6.05 -3.32
C THR A 36 11.84 -6.88 -4.59
N ASN A 37 11.58 -6.22 -5.70
CA ASN A 37 11.46 -6.90 -7.00
C ASN A 37 12.76 -7.62 -7.40
N GLU A 38 13.92 -7.14 -6.96
CA GLU A 38 15.21 -7.79 -7.21
C GLU A 38 15.32 -9.10 -6.43
N GLU A 39 15.01 -9.07 -5.14
CA GLU A 39 15.00 -10.26 -4.28
C GLU A 39 13.96 -11.30 -4.73
N LEU A 40 12.81 -10.87 -5.26
CA LEU A 40 11.81 -11.79 -5.80
C LEU A 40 12.32 -12.54 -7.03
N LYS A 41 13.10 -11.90 -7.90
CA LYS A 41 13.71 -12.53 -9.08
C LYS A 41 14.71 -13.61 -8.67
N GLU A 42 15.51 -13.37 -7.64
CA GLU A 42 16.46 -14.36 -7.11
C GLU A 42 15.78 -15.62 -6.55
N TRP A 43 14.53 -15.48 -6.09
CA TRP A 43 13.74 -16.57 -5.51
C TRP A 43 12.78 -17.23 -6.52
N ASP A 44 12.96 -16.96 -7.81
CA ASP A 44 12.11 -17.46 -8.91
C ASP A 44 10.62 -17.09 -8.72
N LYS A 45 10.36 -15.94 -8.08
CA LYS A 45 9.02 -15.37 -7.90
C LYS A 45 8.78 -14.25 -8.89
N ARG A 46 7.52 -14.11 -9.32
CA ARG A 46 7.12 -13.05 -10.24
C ARG A 46 7.15 -11.69 -9.53
N PRO A 47 7.97 -10.73 -9.97
CA PRO A 47 7.96 -9.38 -9.43
C PRO A 47 6.68 -8.63 -9.84
N GLY A 48 6.41 -7.50 -9.18
CA GLY A 48 5.31 -6.61 -9.55
C GLY A 48 5.48 -6.01 -10.95
N THR A 49 4.42 -5.40 -11.47
CA THR A 49 4.48 -4.62 -12.72
C THR A 49 5.30 -3.36 -12.51
N VAL A 50 6.23 -3.07 -13.42
CA VAL A 50 6.95 -1.79 -13.44
C VAL A 50 5.96 -0.68 -13.80
N GLN A 51 5.84 0.33 -12.93
CA GLN A 51 4.86 1.41 -13.10
C GLN A 51 5.26 2.46 -14.15
N HIS A 52 6.56 2.60 -14.41
CA HIS A 52 7.10 3.54 -15.39
C HIS A 52 8.11 2.81 -16.28
N GLU A 53 7.88 2.81 -17.59
CA GLU A 53 8.95 2.49 -18.54
C GLU A 53 10.00 3.59 -18.38
N ILE A 54 11.23 3.20 -18.05
CA ILE A 54 12.37 4.12 -18.11
C ILE A 54 12.59 4.35 -19.60
N GLU A 55 12.11 5.48 -20.14
CA GLU A 55 12.59 5.96 -21.43
C GLU A 55 14.08 6.28 -21.23
N GLU A 56 14.96 5.39 -21.71
CA GLU A 56 16.37 5.72 -21.84
C GLU A 56 16.47 6.87 -22.83
N ASP A 57 16.76 8.08 -22.33
CA ASP A 57 17.17 9.21 -23.16
C ASP A 57 18.38 8.75 -24.00
N LYS A 58 18.12 8.49 -25.30
CA LYS A 58 19.17 8.21 -26.27
C LYS A 58 19.85 9.52 -26.64
N ASP A 59 20.95 9.84 -25.97
CA ASP A 59 21.94 10.83 -26.41
C ASP A 59 23.22 10.16 -26.94
#